data_AF-A0A935J5J7-F1
#
_entry.id   AF-A0A935J5J7-F1
#
_cell.length_a   1.000
_cell.length_b   1.000
_cell.length_c   1.000
_cell.angle_alpha   90.00
_cell.angle_beta   90.00
_cell.angle_gamma   90.00
#
_symmetry.space_group_name_H-M   'P 1'
#
loop_
_entity.id
_entity.type
_entity.pdbx_description
1 polymer ?
#
loop_
_entity_poly.entity_id
_entity_poly.type
_entity_poly.pdbx_seq_one_letter_code
_entity_poly.pdbx_strand_id
1 'polypeptide(L)'
;MSTINNLNHTLQTWIRWLRVQRALTWYLRGLAAALGLSLLFGGVGLAQAKLLKQEFLALVVASVTLLPILSAIIAFFWNVNPAQAARHFDRAFHLEERISTALELSTADHANEMVQKQLDDAVSAARTVKPRRDLPLRLKRFDSALTLIFALLIAALWFRGEALFAAASRQRAVEQAIAAQQEQIEEIIKEINENDALTAEQKQELTEPLNEALQALDQNPSLEGAVSVLTNTGEKLQALDSEQAGQTAQALKEAGSSLQSQEGTPLESVGQNLANGDFTQAANELNNMDLSQMSAEELQKLAEQLQATAESLSSTNPQLAQALQQAADAIRNGDLAAAQQALANASQQMANAGQQVTAAQTASQAASQMQTGAGQLLAAGGGNQSTQANGQGQQGDGSGGQNGGAAGSGAGSGDSPDSPQQGDEAGSSPIEQNNGAGDGGESAYEQIYAPSLLGGENG
;
A
#
# COMPACT_ATOMS: atom_id res chain seq x y z
N MET A 1 -49.76 -18.81 -56.02
CA MET A 1 -48.89 -19.08 -54.86
C MET A 1 -47.49 -18.48 -55.00
N SER A 2 -46.87 -18.48 -56.19
CA SER A 2 -45.53 -17.91 -56.40
C SER A 2 -45.43 -16.39 -56.16
N THR A 3 -46.46 -15.62 -56.50
CA THR A 3 -46.50 -14.15 -56.37
C THR A 3 -46.53 -13.67 -54.92
N ILE A 4 -47.35 -14.30 -54.07
CA ILE A 4 -47.42 -14.03 -52.62
C ILE A 4 -46.08 -14.38 -51.94
N ASN A 5 -45.46 -15.52 -52.30
CA ASN A 5 -44.16 -15.91 -51.76
C ASN A 5 -43.05 -14.91 -52.16
N ASN A 6 -43.08 -14.41 -53.40
CA ASN A 6 -42.15 -13.39 -53.87
C ASN A 6 -42.33 -12.05 -53.13
N LEU A 7 -43.57 -11.64 -52.87
CA LEU A 7 -43.87 -10.43 -52.10
C LEU A 7 -43.39 -10.56 -50.66
N ASN A 8 -43.68 -11.68 -49.99
CA ASN A 8 -43.23 -11.97 -48.63
C ASN A 8 -41.70 -12.00 -48.53
N HIS A 9 -41.00 -12.63 -49.48
CA HIS A 9 -39.54 -12.64 -49.51
C HIS A 9 -38.95 -11.22 -49.67
N THR A 10 -39.55 -10.41 -50.54
CA THR A 10 -39.13 -9.02 -50.76
C THR A 10 -39.35 -8.17 -49.52
N LEU A 11 -40.52 -8.28 -48.88
CA LEU A 11 -40.84 -7.62 -47.62
C LEU A 11 -39.89 -8.06 -46.50
N GLN A 12 -39.57 -9.34 -46.38
CA GLN A 12 -38.58 -9.84 -45.42
C GLN A 12 -37.19 -9.24 -45.67
N THR A 13 -36.78 -9.06 -46.93
CA THR A 13 -35.51 -8.42 -47.29
C THR A 13 -35.48 -6.96 -46.84
N TRP A 14 -36.59 -6.23 -47.04
CA TRP A 14 -36.73 -4.85 -46.59
C TRP A 14 -36.74 -4.74 -45.07
N ILE A 15 -37.45 -5.65 -44.38
CA ILE A 15 -37.48 -5.73 -42.91
C ILE A 15 -36.08 -6.03 -42.37
N ARG A 16 -35.30 -6.92 -42.99
CA ARG A 16 -33.90 -7.17 -42.60
C ARG A 16 -33.06 -5.89 -42.70
N TRP A 17 -33.22 -5.12 -43.78
CA TRP A 17 -32.51 -3.85 -43.94
C TRP A 17 -32.94 -2.80 -42.89
N LEU A 18 -34.24 -2.70 -42.61
CA LEU A 18 -34.78 -1.85 -41.55
C LEU A 18 -34.21 -2.24 -40.17
N ARG A 19 -34.08 -3.54 -39.88
CA ARG A 19 -33.44 -4.04 -38.64
C ARG A 19 -31.98 -3.64 -38.56
N VAL A 20 -31.22 -3.68 -39.67
CA VAL A 20 -29.83 -3.22 -39.72
C VAL A 20 -29.73 -1.72 -39.44
N GLN A 21 -30.57 -0.90 -40.06
CA GLN A 21 -30.60 0.54 -39.81
C GLN A 21 -30.96 0.88 -38.36
N ARG A 22 -31.95 0.17 -37.80
CA ARG A 22 -32.34 0.29 -36.39
C ARG A 22 -31.20 -0.14 -35.46
N ALA A 23 -30.55 -1.26 -35.74
CA ALA A 23 -29.40 -1.74 -34.98
C ALA A 23 -28.25 -0.73 -34.99
N LEU A 24 -27.93 -0.11 -36.13
CA LEU A 24 -26.91 0.94 -36.22
C LEU A 24 -27.27 2.19 -35.40
N THR A 25 -28.54 2.60 -35.42
CA THR A 25 -29.00 3.75 -34.64
C THR A 25 -28.92 3.46 -33.14
N TRP A 26 -29.32 2.26 -32.73
CA TRP A 26 -29.24 1.84 -31.33
C TRP A 26 -27.82 1.54 -30.88
N TYR A 27 -26.93 1.10 -31.75
CA TYR A 27 -25.49 1.01 -31.48
C TYR A 27 -24.92 2.36 -31.05
N LEU A 28 -25.21 3.42 -31.82
CA LEU A 28 -24.72 4.77 -31.51
C LEU A 28 -25.31 5.31 -30.19
N ARG A 29 -26.59 5.03 -29.92
CA ARG A 29 -27.24 5.40 -28.66
C ARG A 29 -26.70 4.60 -27.48
N GLY A 30 -26.46 3.31 -27.66
CA GLY A 30 -25.81 2.45 -26.67
C GLY A 30 -24.40 2.91 -26.39
N LEU A 31 -23.67 3.39 -27.41
CA LEU A 31 -22.34 3.98 -27.24
C LEU A 31 -22.41 5.30 -26.44
N ALA A 32 -23.35 6.19 -26.78
CA ALA A 32 -23.57 7.42 -25.99
C ALA A 32 -23.95 7.10 -24.54
N ALA A 33 -24.83 6.12 -24.32
CA ALA A 33 -25.21 5.66 -22.99
C ALA A 33 -24.02 5.04 -22.24
N ALA A 34 -23.19 4.23 -22.90
CA ALA A 34 -21.99 3.63 -22.33
C ALA A 34 -20.98 4.69 -21.86
N LEU A 35 -20.70 5.68 -22.71
CA LEU A 35 -19.80 6.77 -22.37
C LEU A 35 -20.38 7.63 -21.24
N GLY A 36 -21.67 7.96 -21.30
CA GLY A 36 -22.35 8.71 -20.24
C GLY A 36 -22.32 7.98 -18.89
N LEU A 37 -22.57 6.67 -18.88
CA LEU A 37 -22.51 5.83 -17.69
C LEU A 37 -21.08 5.73 -17.16
N SER A 38 -20.10 5.58 -18.05
CA SER A 38 -18.67 5.57 -17.67
C SER A 38 -18.22 6.89 -17.07
N LEU A 39 -18.74 8.01 -17.57
CA LEU A 39 -18.46 9.33 -17.04
C LEU A 39 -19.12 9.54 -15.68
N LEU A 40 -20.33 9.02 -15.48
CA LEU A 40 -21.04 9.07 -14.20
C LEU A 40 -20.29 8.25 -13.13
N PHE A 41 -20.04 6.96 -13.39
CA PHE A 41 -19.36 6.09 -12.43
C PHE A 41 -17.89 6.44 -12.26
N GLY A 42 -17.20 6.76 -13.35
CA GLY A 42 -15.81 7.21 -13.32
C GLY A 42 -15.66 8.54 -12.60
N GLY A 43 -16.58 9.49 -12.80
CA GLY A 43 -16.60 10.76 -12.10
C GLY A 43 -16.83 10.61 -10.59
N VAL A 44 -17.77 9.75 -10.18
CA VAL A 44 -17.99 9.44 -8.76
C VAL A 44 -16.78 8.73 -8.14
N GLY A 45 -16.19 7.76 -8.84
CA GLY A 45 -15.00 7.04 -8.37
C GLY A 45 -13.76 7.95 -8.25
N LEU A 46 -13.61 8.90 -9.17
CA LEU A 46 -12.59 9.94 -9.13
C LEU A 46 -12.80 10.93 -7.98
N ALA A 47 -14.04 11.36 -7.75
CA ALA A 47 -14.36 12.27 -6.64
C ALA A 47 -14.07 11.66 -5.27
N GLN A 48 -14.18 10.33 -5.14
CA GLN A 48 -13.84 9.61 -3.91
C GLN A 48 -12.36 9.23 -3.83
N ALA A 49 -11.52 9.54 -4.83
CA ALA A 49 -10.12 9.12 -4.93
C ALA A 49 -9.92 7.59 -4.74
N LYS A 50 -10.91 6.78 -5.12
CA LYS A 50 -10.86 5.31 -4.95
C LYS A 50 -10.50 4.56 -6.22
N LEU A 51 -10.60 5.20 -7.38
CA LEU A 51 -10.49 4.55 -8.67
C LEU A 51 -9.06 4.68 -9.22
N LEU A 52 -8.41 3.55 -9.52
CA LEU A 52 -7.12 3.58 -10.22
C LEU A 52 -7.31 3.86 -11.71
N LYS A 53 -6.25 4.37 -12.35
CA LYS A 53 -6.22 4.64 -13.80
C LYS A 53 -6.56 3.41 -14.65
N GLN A 54 -6.07 2.24 -14.25
CA GLN A 54 -6.32 0.97 -14.94
C GLN A 54 -7.78 0.52 -14.80
N GLU A 55 -8.38 0.68 -13.62
CA GLU A 55 -9.78 0.35 -13.36
C GLU A 55 -10.73 1.26 -14.14
N PHE A 56 -10.40 2.55 -14.22
CA PHE A 56 -11.13 3.50 -15.06
C PHE A 56 -11.08 3.10 -16.55
N LEU A 57 -9.90 2.78 -17.08
CA LEU A 57 -9.78 2.32 -18.46
C LEU A 57 -10.55 1.02 -18.69
N ALA A 58 -10.46 0.05 -17.78
CA ALA A 58 -11.20 -1.20 -17.87
C ALA A 58 -12.71 -0.97 -17.91
N LEU A 59 -13.24 -0.09 -17.05
CA LEU A 59 -14.65 0.29 -17.03
C LEU A 59 -15.08 0.92 -18.36
N VAL A 60 -14.31 1.88 -18.87
CA VAL A 60 -14.62 2.57 -20.14
C VAL A 60 -14.60 1.58 -21.31
N VAL A 61 -13.56 0.74 -21.42
CA VAL A 61 -13.42 -0.25 -22.50
C VAL A 61 -14.52 -1.31 -22.44
N ALA A 62 -14.81 -1.86 -21.25
CA ALA A 62 -15.89 -2.81 -21.06
C ALA A 62 -17.25 -2.21 -21.43
N SER A 63 -17.50 -0.96 -21.00
CA SER A 63 -18.77 -0.27 -21.29
C SER A 63 -18.94 0.02 -22.78
N VAL A 64 -17.90 0.55 -23.42
CA VAL A 64 -17.88 0.91 -24.85
C VAL A 64 -17.93 -0.32 -25.77
N THR A 65 -17.55 -1.50 -25.30
CA THR A 65 -17.66 -2.73 -26.09
C THR A 65 -19.01 -3.41 -25.90
N LEU A 66 -19.45 -3.61 -24.65
CA LEU A 66 -20.63 -4.44 -24.34
C LEU A 66 -21.96 -3.75 -24.63
N LEU A 67 -22.17 -2.52 -24.14
CA LEU A 67 -23.46 -1.81 -24.24
C LEU A 67 -23.89 -1.48 -25.69
N PRO A 68 -23.02 -0.99 -26.60
CA PRO A 68 -23.47 -0.71 -27.96
C PRO A 68 -23.73 -1.99 -28.76
N ILE A 69 -22.97 -3.06 -28.52
CA ILE A 69 -23.22 -4.37 -29.15
C ILE A 69 -24.56 -4.93 -28.65
N LEU A 70 -24.78 -4.95 -27.33
CA LEU A 70 -26.01 -5.47 -26.75
C LEU A 70 -27.25 -4.69 -27.21
N SER A 71 -27.19 -3.36 -27.20
CA SER A 71 -28.29 -2.51 -27.70
C SER A 71 -28.55 -2.71 -29.19
N ALA A 72 -27.51 -2.91 -30.01
CA ALA A 72 -27.65 -3.24 -31.42
C ALA A 72 -28.30 -4.61 -31.64
N ILE A 73 -27.91 -5.64 -30.87
CA ILE A 73 -28.49 -6.99 -30.93
C ILE A 73 -29.97 -6.94 -30.54
N ILE A 74 -30.29 -6.33 -29.40
CA ILE A 74 -31.68 -6.17 -28.93
C ILE A 74 -32.51 -5.44 -30.00
N ALA A 75 -31.99 -4.33 -30.54
CA ALA A 75 -32.65 -3.58 -31.60
C ALA A 75 -32.76 -4.36 -32.92
N PHE A 76 -31.84 -5.27 -33.23
CA PHE A 76 -31.94 -6.12 -34.42
C PHE A 76 -33.08 -7.14 -34.29
N PHE A 77 -33.19 -7.81 -33.14
CA PHE A 77 -34.18 -8.86 -32.90
C PHE A 77 -35.55 -8.36 -32.43
N TRP A 78 -35.68 -7.08 -32.09
CA TRP A 78 -36.98 -6.50 -31.70
C TRP A 78 -38.04 -6.77 -32.76
N ASN A 79 -39.19 -7.31 -32.34
CA ASN A 79 -40.25 -7.70 -33.25
C ASN A 79 -40.69 -6.53 -34.16
N VAL A 80 -40.93 -6.83 -35.45
CA VAL A 80 -41.41 -5.89 -36.45
C VAL A 80 -42.68 -6.47 -37.05
N ASN A 81 -43.81 -5.81 -36.81
CA ASN A 81 -45.08 -6.23 -37.39
C ASN A 81 -45.04 -6.02 -38.92
N PRO A 82 -45.25 -7.08 -39.74
CA PRO A 82 -45.15 -6.99 -41.20
C PRO A 82 -46.16 -6.00 -41.81
N ALA A 83 -47.37 -5.87 -41.25
CA ALA A 83 -48.37 -4.94 -41.74
C ALA A 83 -47.98 -3.47 -41.49
N GLN A 84 -47.39 -3.18 -40.33
CA GLN A 84 -46.85 -1.85 -40.03
C GLN A 84 -45.62 -1.53 -40.90
N ALA A 85 -44.76 -2.54 -41.13
CA ALA A 85 -43.60 -2.40 -42.00
C ALA A 85 -44.01 -2.11 -43.45
N ALA A 86 -45.01 -2.80 -44.00
CA ALA A 86 -45.54 -2.55 -45.33
C ALA A 86 -45.98 -1.09 -45.49
N ARG A 87 -46.83 -0.58 -44.58
CA ARG A 87 -47.26 0.84 -44.57
C ARG A 87 -46.11 1.83 -44.41
N HIS A 88 -45.08 1.46 -43.66
CA HIS A 88 -43.88 2.28 -43.52
C HIS A 88 -43.09 2.34 -44.83
N PHE A 89 -42.90 1.21 -45.51
CA PHE A 89 -42.19 1.14 -46.78
C PHE A 89 -42.96 1.81 -47.92
N ASP A 90 -44.30 1.71 -47.95
CA ASP A 90 -45.11 2.42 -48.94
C ASP A 90 -44.89 3.94 -48.87
N ARG A 91 -44.82 4.49 -47.65
CA ARG A 91 -44.51 5.90 -47.42
C ARG A 91 -43.05 6.24 -47.71
N ALA A 92 -42.11 5.39 -47.29
CA ALA A 92 -40.69 5.65 -47.45
C ALA A 92 -40.22 5.56 -48.91
N PHE A 93 -40.84 4.68 -49.71
CA PHE A 93 -40.48 4.43 -51.11
C PHE A 93 -41.49 5.02 -52.10
N HIS A 94 -42.51 5.74 -51.62
CA HIS A 94 -43.57 6.34 -52.44
C HIS A 94 -44.32 5.32 -53.33
N LEU A 95 -44.71 4.18 -52.75
CA LEU A 95 -45.37 3.08 -53.48
C LEU A 95 -46.90 3.15 -53.45
N GLU A 96 -47.50 4.26 -53.01
CA GLU A 96 -48.96 4.50 -53.09
C GLU A 96 -49.81 3.36 -52.47
N GLU A 97 -49.40 2.83 -51.31
CA GLU A 97 -50.09 1.73 -50.58
C GLU A 97 -50.19 0.40 -51.35
N ARG A 98 -49.40 0.20 -52.42
CA ARG A 98 -49.43 -1.04 -53.21
C ARG A 98 -49.02 -2.26 -52.38
N ILE A 99 -48.05 -2.12 -51.46
CA ILE A 99 -47.52 -3.24 -50.68
C ILE A 99 -48.42 -3.56 -49.48
N SER A 100 -48.92 -2.54 -48.77
CA SER A 100 -49.87 -2.70 -47.67
C SER A 100 -51.18 -3.34 -48.14
N THR A 101 -51.73 -2.87 -49.26
CA THR A 101 -52.97 -3.38 -49.87
C THR A 101 -52.78 -4.81 -50.35
N ALA A 102 -51.64 -5.12 -50.98
CA ALA A 102 -51.33 -6.47 -51.44
C ALA A 102 -51.21 -7.47 -50.28
N LEU A 103 -50.60 -7.05 -49.16
CA LEU A 103 -50.48 -7.89 -47.97
C LEU A 103 -51.85 -8.16 -47.33
N GLU A 104 -52.71 -7.15 -47.22
CA GLU A 104 -54.07 -7.29 -46.69
C GLU A 104 -54.93 -8.22 -47.56
N LEU A 105 -54.94 -7.99 -48.88
CA LEU A 105 -55.66 -8.84 -49.83
C LEU A 105 -55.12 -10.28 -49.89
N SER A 106 -53.82 -10.48 -49.64
CA SER A 106 -53.24 -11.84 -49.58
C SER A 106 -53.72 -12.67 -48.39
N THR A 107 -54.31 -12.03 -47.37
CA THR A 107 -54.89 -12.68 -46.19
C THR A 107 -56.41 -12.88 -46.29
N ALA A 108 -57.06 -12.27 -47.30
CA ALA A 108 -58.50 -12.40 -47.53
C ALA A 108 -58.83 -13.65 -48.37
N ASP A 109 -59.92 -14.35 -48.02
CA ASP A 109 -60.33 -15.63 -48.63
C ASP A 109 -60.95 -15.51 -50.04
N HIS A 110 -60.71 -14.39 -50.73
CA HIS A 110 -61.37 -14.06 -52.01
C HIS A 110 -60.35 -13.96 -53.14
N ALA A 111 -59.96 -15.12 -53.68
CA ALA A 111 -59.11 -15.18 -54.87
C ALA A 111 -59.93 -14.82 -56.13
N ASN A 112 -59.79 -13.59 -56.61
CA ASN A 112 -60.37 -13.12 -57.88
C ASN A 112 -59.27 -12.54 -58.80
N GLU A 113 -59.53 -12.44 -60.10
CA GLU A 113 -58.61 -11.92 -61.13
C GLU A 113 -58.08 -10.53 -60.77
N MET A 114 -58.93 -9.67 -60.20
CA MET A 114 -58.53 -8.34 -59.72
C MET A 114 -57.47 -8.40 -58.61
N VAL A 115 -57.59 -9.34 -57.68
CA VAL A 115 -56.60 -9.56 -56.60
C VAL A 115 -55.28 -10.05 -57.18
N GLN A 116 -55.31 -10.93 -58.19
CA GLN A 116 -54.09 -11.38 -58.87
C GLN A 116 -53.37 -10.23 -59.59
N LYS A 117 -54.11 -9.39 -60.32
CA LYS A 117 -53.55 -8.21 -61.00
C LYS A 117 -52.96 -7.20 -60.01
N GLN A 118 -53.61 -6.99 -58.86
CA GLN A 118 -53.08 -6.12 -57.81
C GLN A 118 -51.79 -6.67 -57.18
N LEU A 119 -51.72 -7.99 -56.93
CA LEU A 119 -50.52 -8.65 -56.42
C LEU A 119 -49.36 -8.56 -57.43
N ASP A 120 -49.64 -8.73 -58.72
CA ASP A 120 -48.63 -8.62 -59.79
C ASP A 120 -48.11 -7.19 -59.94
N ASP A 121 -48.97 -6.17 -59.81
CA ASP A 121 -48.55 -4.77 -59.76
C ASP A 121 -47.66 -4.49 -58.55
N ALA A 122 -48.05 -4.96 -57.35
CA ALA A 122 -47.28 -4.80 -56.13
C ALA A 122 -45.89 -5.47 -56.22
N VAL A 123 -45.80 -6.68 -56.78
CA VAL A 123 -44.52 -7.37 -57.02
C VAL A 123 -43.66 -6.61 -58.04
N SER A 124 -44.27 -6.07 -59.10
CA SER A 124 -43.55 -5.29 -60.11
C SER A 124 -43.00 -3.99 -59.54
N ALA A 125 -43.80 -3.26 -58.77
CA ALA A 125 -43.39 -2.05 -58.07
C ALA A 125 -42.27 -2.36 -57.06
N ALA A 126 -42.41 -3.42 -56.26
CA ALA A 126 -41.40 -3.83 -55.28
C ALA A 126 -40.02 -4.14 -55.90
N ARG A 127 -39.97 -4.66 -57.13
CA ARG A 127 -38.70 -4.95 -57.82
C ARG A 127 -37.91 -3.70 -58.22
N THR A 128 -38.56 -2.54 -58.32
CA THR A 128 -37.91 -1.27 -58.67
C THR A 128 -37.18 -0.64 -57.49
N VAL A 129 -37.55 -1.02 -56.25
CA VAL A 129 -36.99 -0.51 -55.00
C VAL A 129 -35.67 -1.19 -54.68
N LYS A 130 -34.67 -0.37 -54.35
CA LYS A 130 -33.37 -0.84 -53.84
C LYS A 130 -33.23 -0.37 -52.39
N PRO A 131 -33.41 -1.24 -51.38
CA PRO A 131 -33.44 -0.84 -49.97
C PRO A 131 -32.22 -0.03 -49.53
N ARG A 132 -31.02 -0.38 -50.00
CA ARG A 132 -29.78 0.33 -49.64
C ARG A 132 -29.73 1.78 -50.17
N ARG A 133 -30.37 2.05 -51.30
CA ARG A 133 -30.43 3.39 -51.93
C ARG A 133 -31.58 4.20 -51.36
N ASP A 134 -32.75 3.58 -51.30
CA ASP A 134 -34.02 4.26 -51.02
C ASP A 134 -34.27 4.39 -49.50
N LEU A 135 -33.59 3.58 -48.67
CA LEU A 135 -33.55 3.72 -47.22
C LEU A 135 -32.08 3.82 -46.73
N PRO A 136 -31.41 4.96 -46.93
CA PRO A 136 -29.99 5.11 -46.62
C PRO A 136 -29.73 5.09 -45.10
N LEU A 137 -28.54 4.60 -44.72
CA LEU A 137 -28.05 4.64 -43.34
C LEU A 137 -27.75 6.09 -42.96
N ARG A 138 -28.67 6.73 -42.23
CA ARG A 138 -28.50 8.10 -41.72
C ARG A 138 -28.16 8.06 -40.24
N LEU A 139 -26.99 8.60 -39.90
CA LEU A 139 -26.63 8.90 -38.51
C LEU A 139 -27.38 10.17 -38.09
N LYS A 140 -28.06 10.12 -36.94
CA LYS A 140 -28.70 11.31 -36.37
C LYS A 140 -27.61 12.22 -35.82
N ARG A 141 -27.56 13.46 -36.32
CA ARG A 141 -26.53 14.46 -35.93
C ARG A 141 -26.44 14.69 -34.42
N PHE A 142 -27.60 14.68 -33.75
CA PHE A 142 -27.67 14.81 -32.29
C PHE A 142 -27.01 13.64 -31.57
N ASP A 143 -27.36 12.40 -31.94
CA ASP A 143 -26.80 11.19 -31.34
C ASP A 143 -25.27 11.16 -31.53
N SER A 144 -24.76 11.52 -32.71
CA SER A 144 -23.30 11.59 -32.97
C SER A 144 -22.61 12.73 -32.21
N ALA A 145 -23.24 13.90 -32.11
CA ALA A 145 -22.68 15.04 -31.37
C ALA A 145 -22.59 14.72 -29.87
N LEU A 146 -23.61 14.07 -29.30
CA LEU A 146 -23.62 13.66 -27.91
C LEU A 146 -22.53 12.62 -27.61
N THR A 147 -22.36 11.61 -28.47
CA THR A 147 -21.25 10.65 -28.37
C THR A 147 -19.89 11.35 -28.38
N LEU A 148 -19.70 12.31 -29.29
CA LEU A 148 -18.45 13.06 -29.41
C LEU A 148 -18.18 13.91 -28.17
N ILE A 149 -19.20 14.58 -27.63
CA ILE A 149 -19.08 15.36 -26.38
C ILE A 149 -18.66 14.47 -25.22
N PHE A 150 -19.31 13.31 -25.01
CA PHE A 150 -18.91 12.41 -23.92
C PHE A 150 -17.51 11.84 -24.11
N ALA A 151 -17.12 11.52 -25.35
CA ALA A 151 -15.75 11.07 -25.64
C ALA A 151 -14.72 12.16 -25.29
N LEU A 152 -14.99 13.42 -25.62
CA LEU A 152 -14.13 14.56 -25.28
C LEU A 152 -14.04 14.77 -23.76
N LEU A 153 -15.16 14.64 -23.04
CA LEU A 153 -15.15 14.77 -21.57
C LEU A 153 -14.36 13.64 -20.89
N ILE A 154 -14.47 12.40 -21.37
CA ILE A 154 -13.66 11.29 -20.89
C ILE A 154 -12.17 11.54 -21.16
N ALA A 155 -11.83 12.04 -22.35
CA ALA A 155 -10.46 12.42 -22.68
C ALA A 155 -9.94 13.55 -21.77
N ALA A 156 -10.75 14.57 -21.50
CA ALA A 156 -10.39 15.65 -20.59
C ALA A 156 -10.16 15.14 -19.15
N LEU A 157 -11.02 14.24 -18.65
CA LEU A 157 -10.86 13.57 -17.36
C LEU A 157 -9.58 12.72 -17.32
N TRP A 158 -9.25 12.03 -18.41
CA TRP A 158 -8.02 11.24 -18.50
C TRP A 158 -6.78 12.11 -18.34
N PHE A 159 -6.67 13.19 -19.10
CA PHE A 159 -5.49 14.06 -19.09
C PHE A 159 -5.39 14.89 -17.80
N ARG A 160 -6.51 15.39 -17.28
CA ARG A 160 -6.53 16.23 -16.08
C ARG A 160 -6.57 15.42 -14.78
N GLY A 161 -7.04 14.19 -14.83
CA GLY A 161 -7.24 13.32 -13.68
C GLY A 161 -5.96 12.67 -13.13
N GLU A 162 -4.80 12.86 -13.77
CA GLU A 162 -3.54 12.23 -13.34
C GLU A 162 -3.23 12.47 -11.85
N ALA A 163 -3.47 13.69 -11.36
CA ALA A 163 -3.27 14.02 -9.94
C ALA A 163 -4.25 13.28 -9.02
N LEU A 164 -5.50 13.09 -9.44
CA LEU A 164 -6.52 12.36 -8.67
C LEU A 164 -6.22 10.85 -8.65
N PHE A 165 -5.78 10.30 -9.79
CA PHE A 165 -5.33 8.91 -9.87
C PHE A 165 -4.08 8.67 -9.02
N ALA A 166 -3.15 9.62 -8.99
CA ALA A 166 -1.95 9.54 -8.15
C ALA A 166 -2.30 9.60 -6.65
N ALA A 167 -3.27 10.45 -6.26
CA ALA A 167 -3.77 10.49 -4.89
C ALA A 167 -4.41 9.14 -4.49
N ALA A 168 -5.23 8.56 -5.36
CA ALA A 168 -5.84 7.25 -5.16
C ALA A 168 -4.79 6.12 -5.01
N SER A 169 -3.74 6.14 -5.83
CA SER A 169 -2.66 5.16 -5.72
C SER A 169 -1.85 5.31 -4.44
N ARG A 170 -1.60 6.55 -3.98
CA ARG A 170 -0.92 6.80 -2.71
C ARG A 170 -1.74 6.28 -1.53
N GLN A 171 -3.04 6.54 -1.53
CA GLN A 171 -3.92 6.03 -0.47
C GLN A 171 -3.89 4.50 -0.40
N ARG A 172 -3.99 3.80 -1.55
CA ARG A 172 -3.86 2.34 -1.56
C ARG A 172 -2.47 1.85 -1.15
N ALA A 173 -1.42 2.56 -1.54
CA ALA A 173 -0.06 2.21 -1.13
C ALA A 173 0.11 2.35 0.40
N VAL A 174 -0.48 3.38 1.01
CA VAL A 174 -0.52 3.54 2.46
C VAL A 174 -1.33 2.43 3.11
N GLU A 175 -2.53 2.11 2.63
CA GLU A 175 -3.35 1.00 3.16
C GLU A 175 -2.59 -0.34 3.10
N GLN A 176 -1.91 -0.63 1.99
CA GLN A 176 -1.09 -1.83 1.83
C GLN A 176 0.13 -1.83 2.75
N ALA A 177 0.79 -0.68 2.92
CA ALA A 177 1.92 -0.56 3.82
C ALA A 177 1.49 -0.72 5.28
N ILE A 178 0.33 -0.19 5.68
CA ILE A 178 -0.25 -0.42 7.02
C ILE A 178 -0.51 -1.91 7.25
N ALA A 179 -1.13 -2.60 6.29
CA ALA A 179 -1.37 -4.04 6.38
C ALA A 179 -0.05 -4.84 6.52
N ALA A 180 0.98 -4.49 5.74
CA ALA A 180 2.30 -5.11 5.87
C ALA A 180 2.95 -4.84 7.23
N GLN A 181 2.74 -3.65 7.81
CA GLN A 181 3.22 -3.34 9.15
C GLN A 181 2.47 -4.12 10.23
N GLN A 182 1.16 -4.36 10.06
CA GLN A 182 0.41 -5.23 10.95
C GLN A 182 0.95 -6.67 10.93
N GLU A 183 1.22 -7.22 9.74
CA GLU A 183 1.83 -8.55 9.61
C GLU A 183 3.21 -8.62 10.29
N GLN A 184 4.05 -7.59 10.13
CA GLN A 184 5.35 -7.51 10.80
C GLN A 184 5.20 -7.46 12.33
N ILE A 185 4.25 -6.68 12.86
CA ILE A 185 3.99 -6.63 14.30
C ILE A 185 3.52 -8.00 14.83
N GLU A 186 2.64 -8.70 14.09
CA GLU A 186 2.21 -10.05 14.45
C GLU A 186 3.38 -11.05 14.48
N GLU A 187 4.31 -10.94 13.53
CA GLU A 187 5.53 -11.76 13.48
C GLU A 187 6.44 -11.48 14.69
N ILE A 188 6.65 -10.20 15.05
CA ILE A 188 7.42 -9.82 16.25
C ILE A 188 6.76 -10.39 17.52
N ILE A 189 5.43 -10.26 17.66
CA ILE A 189 4.69 -10.82 18.79
C ILE A 189 4.89 -12.34 18.86
N LYS A 190 4.90 -13.02 17.72
CA LYS A 190 5.13 -14.46 17.65
C LYS A 190 6.56 -14.81 18.08
N GLU A 191 7.58 -14.11 17.58
CA GLU A 191 8.98 -14.30 17.97
C GLU A 191 9.18 -14.11 19.48
N ILE A 192 8.58 -13.08 20.07
CA ILE A 192 8.61 -12.85 21.52
C ILE A 192 7.98 -14.02 22.29
N ASN A 193 6.83 -14.52 21.81
CA ASN A 193 6.13 -15.62 22.47
C ASN A 193 6.87 -16.97 22.36
N GLU A 194 7.56 -17.21 21.25
CA GLU A 194 8.36 -18.43 21.02
C GLU A 194 9.73 -18.40 21.73
N ASN A 195 10.17 -17.23 22.24
CA ASN A 195 11.44 -17.11 22.93
C ASN A 195 11.39 -17.69 24.35
N ASP A 196 12.04 -18.84 24.57
CA ASP A 196 12.10 -19.53 25.87
C ASP A 196 12.98 -18.82 26.91
N ALA A 197 13.81 -17.84 26.50
CA ALA A 197 14.64 -17.07 27.41
C ALA A 197 13.88 -15.93 28.12
N LEU A 198 12.62 -15.67 27.76
CA LEU A 198 11.77 -14.65 28.37
C LEU A 198 10.75 -15.26 29.34
N THR A 199 10.51 -14.60 30.48
CA THR A 199 9.43 -15.01 31.40
C THR A 199 8.06 -14.64 30.85
N ALA A 200 7.00 -15.23 31.42
CA ALA A 200 5.63 -14.92 31.01
C ALA A 200 5.29 -13.43 31.21
N GLU A 201 5.78 -12.83 32.30
CA GLU A 201 5.61 -11.42 32.61
C GLU A 201 6.33 -10.53 31.59
N GLN A 202 7.56 -10.88 31.21
CA GLN A 202 8.34 -10.14 30.21
C GLN A 202 7.72 -10.25 28.81
N LYS A 203 7.24 -11.45 28.43
CA LYS A 203 6.51 -11.64 27.18
C LYS A 203 5.28 -10.75 27.13
N GLN A 204 4.53 -10.66 28.23
CA GLN A 204 3.37 -9.78 28.31
C GLN A 204 3.76 -8.30 28.19
N GLU A 205 4.78 -7.86 28.92
CA GLU A 205 5.23 -6.46 28.92
C GLU A 205 5.72 -5.99 27.54
N LEU A 206 6.37 -6.88 26.77
CA LEU A 206 6.81 -6.59 25.40
C LEU A 206 5.67 -6.66 24.38
N THR A 207 4.71 -7.56 24.56
CA THR A 207 3.62 -7.77 23.59
C THR A 207 2.43 -6.84 23.80
N GLU A 208 2.19 -6.33 25.02
CA GLU A 208 1.12 -5.36 25.31
C GLU A 208 1.16 -4.12 24.40
N PRO A 209 2.28 -3.35 24.30
CA PRO A 209 2.34 -2.18 23.43
C PRO A 209 2.21 -2.53 21.93
N LEU A 210 2.60 -3.73 21.53
CA LEU A 210 2.46 -4.22 20.15
C LEU A 210 0.99 -4.58 19.81
N ASN A 211 0.28 -5.23 20.73
CA ASN A 211 -1.15 -5.53 20.58
C ASN A 211 -1.99 -4.25 20.54
N GLU A 212 -1.68 -3.27 21.39
CA GLU A 212 -2.30 -1.94 21.34
C GLU A 212 -2.06 -1.26 19.98
N ALA A 213 -0.85 -1.40 19.42
CA ALA A 213 -0.51 -0.87 18.11
C ALA A 213 -1.36 -1.49 17.00
N LEU A 214 -1.50 -2.83 16.98
CA LEU A 214 -2.35 -3.53 16.01
C LEU A 214 -3.78 -3.01 16.06
N GLN A 215 -4.33 -2.86 17.27
CA GLN A 215 -5.69 -2.36 17.45
C GLN A 215 -5.84 -0.89 17.01
N ALA A 216 -4.84 -0.05 17.28
CA ALA A 216 -4.87 1.37 16.89
C ALA A 216 -4.71 1.56 15.37
N LEU A 217 -3.90 0.72 14.71
CA LEU A 217 -3.72 0.71 13.25
C LEU A 217 -5.02 0.31 12.52
N ASP A 218 -5.81 -0.60 13.08
CA ASP A 218 -7.12 -0.99 12.53
C ASP A 218 -8.17 0.12 12.67
N GLN A 219 -8.17 0.83 13.81
CA GLN A 219 -9.14 1.90 14.08
C GLN A 219 -8.90 3.18 13.27
N ASN A 220 -7.64 3.51 12.96
CA ASN A 220 -7.28 4.74 12.26
C ASN A 220 -6.25 4.47 11.15
N PRO A 221 -6.67 3.97 9.98
CA PRO A 221 -5.79 3.62 8.87
C PRO A 221 -5.33 4.85 8.06
N SER A 222 -5.07 5.98 8.73
CA SER A 222 -4.47 7.17 8.12
C SER A 222 -2.95 7.11 8.21
N LEU A 223 -2.26 7.78 7.29
CA LEU A 223 -0.80 7.84 7.30
C LEU A 223 -0.28 8.44 8.62
N GLU A 224 -0.80 9.61 9.00
CA GLU A 224 -0.40 10.32 10.20
C GLU A 224 -0.73 9.53 11.47
N GLY A 225 -1.91 8.90 11.50
CA GLY A 225 -2.32 8.02 12.59
C GLY A 225 -1.39 6.82 12.74
N ALA A 226 -1.12 6.11 11.64
CA ALA A 226 -0.28 4.93 11.66
C ALA A 226 1.18 5.24 12.03
N VAL A 227 1.75 6.32 11.48
CA VAL A 227 3.12 6.77 11.83
C VAL A 227 3.19 7.15 13.31
N SER A 228 2.19 7.85 13.83
CA SER A 228 2.11 8.21 15.26
C SER A 228 2.02 6.96 16.14
N VAL A 229 1.18 5.99 15.78
CA VAL A 229 1.07 4.71 16.50
C VAL A 229 2.41 3.99 16.53
N LEU A 230 3.06 3.79 15.38
CA LEU A 230 4.37 3.10 15.34
C LEU A 230 5.44 3.84 16.13
N THR A 231 5.49 5.17 16.03
CA THR A 231 6.47 5.99 16.78
C THR A 231 6.25 5.87 18.28
N ASN A 232 5.01 6.04 18.75
CA ASN A 232 4.65 5.91 20.17
C ASN A 232 4.91 4.49 20.69
N THR A 233 4.62 3.47 19.91
CA THR A 233 4.92 2.07 20.27
C THR A 233 6.41 1.83 20.33
N GLY A 234 7.18 2.38 19.38
CA GLY A 234 8.64 2.37 19.41
C GLY A 234 9.19 3.04 20.67
N GLU A 235 8.65 4.20 21.07
CA GLU A 235 9.02 4.89 22.31
C GLU A 235 8.68 4.08 23.57
N LYS A 236 7.49 3.46 23.63
CA LYS A 236 7.10 2.57 24.74
C LYS A 236 8.06 1.39 24.87
N LEU A 237 8.42 0.75 23.76
CA LEU A 237 9.38 -0.35 23.73
C LEU A 237 10.80 0.12 24.09
N GLN A 238 11.21 1.29 23.60
CA GLN A 238 12.51 1.88 23.93
C GLN A 238 12.59 2.26 25.42
N ALA A 239 11.48 2.57 26.08
CA ALA A 239 11.46 2.80 27.52
C ALA A 239 11.66 1.52 28.36
N LEU A 240 11.41 0.34 27.77
CA LEU A 240 11.74 -0.95 28.37
C LEU A 240 13.22 -1.32 28.19
N ASP A 241 13.89 -0.70 27.22
CA ASP A 241 15.35 -0.77 27.08
C ASP A 241 16.01 0.09 28.17
N SER A 242 16.60 -0.58 29.15
CA SER A 242 17.35 0.10 30.21
C SER A 242 18.83 0.18 29.85
N GLU A 243 19.43 1.36 29.99
CA GLU A 243 20.87 1.57 29.79
C GLU A 243 21.70 0.62 30.67
N GLN A 244 21.19 0.29 31.86
CA GLN A 244 21.77 -0.69 32.78
C GLN A 244 21.81 -2.12 32.18
N ALA A 245 20.75 -2.55 31.50
CA ALA A 245 20.74 -3.84 30.82
C ALA A 245 21.75 -3.87 29.68
N GLY A 246 21.89 -2.78 28.92
CA GLY A 246 22.94 -2.65 27.89
C GLY A 246 24.35 -2.81 28.46
N GLN A 247 24.67 -2.11 29.55
CA GLN A 247 25.97 -2.22 30.23
C GLN A 247 26.21 -3.62 30.81
N THR A 248 25.16 -4.23 31.38
CA THR A 248 25.23 -5.60 31.93
C THR A 248 25.47 -6.62 30.82
N ALA A 249 24.79 -6.48 29.68
CA ALA A 249 24.97 -7.33 28.51
C ALA A 249 26.41 -7.29 28.00
N GLN A 250 26.97 -6.09 27.90
CA GLN A 250 28.32 -5.88 27.41
C GLN A 250 29.35 -6.46 28.39
N ALA A 251 29.21 -6.19 29.69
CA ALA A 251 30.10 -6.73 30.71
C ALA A 251 30.06 -8.26 30.78
N LEU A 252 28.87 -8.88 30.64
CA LEU A 252 28.73 -10.33 30.60
C LEU A 252 29.36 -10.94 29.33
N LYS A 253 29.21 -10.31 28.16
CA LYS A 253 29.85 -10.76 26.92
C LYS A 253 31.37 -10.62 26.96
N GLU A 254 31.89 -9.54 27.54
CA GLU A 254 33.32 -9.31 27.73
C GLU A 254 33.91 -10.35 28.70
N ALA A 255 33.22 -10.61 29.82
CA ALA A 255 33.56 -11.68 30.74
C ALA A 255 33.54 -13.06 30.05
N GLY A 256 32.51 -13.34 29.25
CA GLY A 256 32.40 -14.55 28.45
C GLY A 256 33.56 -14.73 27.47
N SER A 257 33.92 -13.68 26.75
CA SER A 257 35.03 -13.69 25.79
C SER A 257 36.39 -13.95 26.46
N SER A 258 36.58 -13.40 27.66
CA SER A 258 37.78 -13.65 28.48
C SER A 258 37.86 -15.12 28.93
N LEU A 259 36.73 -15.70 29.35
CA LEU A 259 36.63 -17.11 29.75
C LEU A 259 36.80 -18.07 28.56
N GLN A 260 36.19 -17.75 27.41
CA GLN A 260 36.30 -18.53 26.18
C GLN A 260 37.75 -18.57 25.66
N SER A 261 38.52 -17.50 25.86
CA SER A 261 39.92 -17.42 25.42
C SER A 261 40.86 -18.33 26.22
N GLN A 262 40.38 -18.96 27.30
CA GLN A 262 41.15 -19.84 28.16
C GLN A 262 40.77 -21.31 27.90
N GLU A 263 41.35 -21.88 26.85
CA GLU A 263 41.13 -23.28 26.43
C GLU A 263 41.48 -24.29 27.52
N GLY A 264 40.64 -25.33 27.67
CA GLY A 264 40.86 -26.43 28.61
C GLY A 264 40.59 -26.05 30.06
N THR A 265 39.69 -25.09 30.29
CA THR A 265 39.30 -24.66 31.64
C THR A 265 37.84 -25.03 31.94
N PRO A 266 37.48 -25.23 33.22
CA PRO A 266 36.13 -25.66 33.58
C PRO A 266 35.00 -24.69 33.18
N LEU A 267 35.32 -23.41 32.98
CA LEU A 267 34.37 -22.37 32.57
C LEU A 267 34.39 -22.08 31.06
N GLU A 268 35.08 -22.87 30.24
CA GLU A 268 35.16 -22.64 28.79
C GLU A 268 33.77 -22.62 28.14
N SER A 269 32.91 -23.60 28.45
CA SER A 269 31.55 -23.67 27.90
C SER A 269 30.66 -22.51 28.39
N VAL A 270 30.78 -22.16 29.68
CA VAL A 270 30.09 -21.01 30.28
C VAL A 270 30.51 -19.72 29.58
N GLY A 271 31.82 -19.56 29.34
CA GLY A 271 32.39 -18.43 28.61
C GLY A 271 31.87 -18.32 27.19
N GLN A 272 31.77 -19.45 26.48
CA GLN A 272 31.27 -19.49 25.11
C GLN A 272 29.78 -19.10 25.03
N ASN A 273 28.95 -19.61 25.95
CA ASN A 273 27.55 -19.22 26.04
C ASN A 273 27.38 -17.73 26.38
N LEU A 274 28.15 -17.21 27.35
CA LEU A 274 28.15 -15.78 27.70
C LEU A 274 28.58 -14.89 26.52
N ALA A 275 29.61 -15.29 25.78
CA ALA A 275 30.10 -14.55 24.62
C ALA A 275 29.05 -14.52 23.49
N ASN A 276 28.32 -15.62 23.29
CA ASN A 276 27.23 -15.72 22.31
C ASN A 276 25.95 -14.97 22.74
N GLY A 277 25.82 -14.61 24.02
CA GLY A 277 24.64 -13.98 24.59
C GLY A 277 23.61 -14.97 25.15
N ASP A 278 23.94 -16.25 25.24
CA ASP A 278 23.10 -17.31 25.80
C ASP A 278 23.23 -17.38 27.33
N PHE A 279 22.86 -16.29 28.02
CA PHE A 279 23.05 -16.14 29.47
C PHE A 279 22.32 -17.21 30.30
N THR A 280 21.14 -17.66 29.85
CA THR A 280 20.38 -18.72 30.52
C THR A 280 21.10 -20.06 30.44
N GLN A 281 21.73 -20.38 29.30
CA GLN A 281 22.51 -21.62 29.16
C GLN A 281 23.80 -21.54 29.99
N ALA A 282 24.48 -20.39 29.97
CA ALA A 282 25.63 -20.14 30.82
C ALA A 282 25.29 -20.33 32.32
N ALA A 283 24.16 -19.80 32.78
CA ALA A 283 23.69 -19.96 34.15
C ALA A 283 23.39 -21.43 34.48
N ASN A 284 22.73 -22.17 33.58
CA ASN A 284 22.43 -23.59 33.78
C ASN A 284 23.70 -24.44 33.85
N GLU A 285 24.69 -24.18 32.99
CA GLU A 285 25.99 -24.86 33.03
C GLU A 285 26.75 -24.56 34.32
N LEU A 286 26.74 -23.29 34.76
CA LEU A 286 27.35 -22.88 36.03
C LEU A 286 26.70 -23.58 37.23
N ASN A 287 25.37 -23.74 37.22
CA ASN A 287 24.63 -24.42 38.28
C ASN A 287 24.89 -25.93 38.32
N ASN A 288 25.05 -26.55 37.14
CA ASN A 288 25.21 -27.99 36.99
C ASN A 288 26.65 -28.47 37.12
N MET A 289 27.59 -27.55 37.41
CA MET A 289 29.00 -27.88 37.59
C MET A 289 29.19 -28.73 38.86
N ASP A 290 29.68 -29.96 38.70
CA ASP A 290 29.96 -30.86 39.83
C ASP A 290 31.38 -30.64 40.34
N LEU A 291 31.50 -29.88 41.43
CA LEU A 291 32.79 -29.57 42.07
C LEU A 291 33.46 -30.82 42.68
N SER A 292 32.72 -31.90 42.94
CA SER A 292 33.26 -33.10 43.61
C SER A 292 34.11 -33.99 42.70
N GLN A 293 33.95 -33.85 41.39
CA GLN A 293 34.69 -34.63 40.39
C GLN A 293 35.97 -33.93 39.92
N MET A 294 36.23 -32.71 40.40
CA MET A 294 37.33 -31.87 39.95
C MET A 294 38.60 -32.11 40.79
N SER A 295 39.76 -32.06 40.15
CA SER A 295 41.06 -32.07 40.82
C SER A 295 41.32 -30.78 41.59
N ALA A 296 42.27 -30.80 42.54
CA ALA A 296 42.66 -29.61 43.29
C ALA A 296 43.19 -28.49 42.38
N GLU A 297 43.92 -28.85 41.32
CA GLU A 297 44.41 -27.92 40.31
C GLU A 297 43.27 -27.29 39.49
N GLU A 298 42.23 -28.05 39.14
CA GLU A 298 41.05 -27.55 38.42
C GLU A 298 40.19 -26.64 39.29
N LEU A 299 40.02 -26.97 40.57
CA LEU A 299 39.33 -26.13 41.55
C LEU A 299 40.06 -24.81 41.77
N GLN A 300 41.39 -24.82 41.85
CA GLN A 300 42.21 -23.61 41.97
C GLN A 300 42.02 -22.68 40.76
N LYS A 301 42.08 -23.24 39.54
CA LYS A 301 41.82 -22.47 38.30
C LYS A 301 40.40 -21.92 38.25
N LEU A 302 39.41 -22.72 38.63
CA LEU A 302 38.01 -22.29 38.71
C LEU A 302 37.86 -21.09 39.66
N ALA A 303 38.46 -21.14 40.85
CA ALA A 303 38.41 -20.03 41.80
C ALA A 303 39.07 -18.74 41.25
N GLU A 304 40.19 -18.86 40.55
CA GLU A 304 40.86 -17.72 39.90
C GLU A 304 39.99 -17.10 38.81
N GLN A 305 39.35 -17.92 37.98
CA GLN A 305 38.45 -17.46 36.91
C GLN A 305 37.16 -16.83 37.45
N LEU A 306 36.56 -17.43 38.48
CA LEU A 306 35.38 -16.88 39.15
C LEU A 306 35.69 -15.52 39.78
N GLN A 307 36.87 -15.36 40.40
CA GLN A 307 37.29 -14.07 40.93
C GLN A 307 37.51 -13.04 39.82
N ALA A 308 38.23 -13.38 38.75
CA ALA A 308 38.45 -12.44 37.63
C ALA A 308 37.12 -12.00 37.01
N THR A 309 36.17 -12.93 36.87
CA THR A 309 34.81 -12.65 36.39
C THR A 309 34.06 -11.74 37.36
N ALA A 310 34.12 -12.01 38.66
CA ALA A 310 33.53 -11.17 39.70
C ALA A 310 34.07 -9.73 39.68
N GLU A 311 35.38 -9.56 39.51
CA GLU A 311 36.02 -8.25 39.42
C GLU A 311 35.51 -7.47 38.20
N SER A 312 35.37 -8.13 37.04
CA SER A 312 34.84 -7.51 35.81
C SER A 312 33.36 -7.08 35.94
N LEU A 313 32.56 -7.85 36.68
CA LEU A 313 31.12 -7.60 36.86
C LEU A 313 30.80 -6.71 38.06
N SER A 314 31.78 -6.39 38.90
CA SER A 314 31.59 -5.64 40.15
C SER A 314 30.88 -4.30 39.97
N SER A 315 31.10 -3.63 38.84
CA SER A 315 30.55 -2.31 38.54
C SER A 315 29.16 -2.34 37.91
N THR A 316 28.84 -3.41 37.16
CA THR A 316 27.59 -3.53 36.39
C THR A 316 26.57 -4.43 37.08
N ASN A 317 27.03 -5.50 37.75
CA ASN A 317 26.19 -6.42 38.51
C ASN A 317 26.88 -6.85 39.83
N PRO A 318 26.79 -6.03 40.90
CA PRO A 318 27.46 -6.30 42.16
C PRO A 318 26.95 -7.55 42.87
N GLN A 319 25.69 -7.93 42.68
CA GLN A 319 25.11 -9.12 43.30
C GLN A 319 25.68 -10.41 42.69
N LEU A 320 25.80 -10.46 41.37
CA LEU A 320 26.45 -11.56 40.67
C LEU A 320 27.94 -11.62 41.01
N ALA A 321 28.64 -10.48 40.99
CA ALA A 321 30.04 -10.41 41.39
C ALA A 321 30.27 -10.95 42.81
N GLN A 322 29.41 -10.58 43.75
CA GLN A 322 29.53 -11.02 45.14
C GLN A 322 29.29 -12.53 45.30
N ALA A 323 28.34 -13.10 44.55
CA ALA A 323 28.08 -14.55 44.56
C ALA A 323 29.25 -15.34 43.92
N LEU A 324 29.81 -14.83 42.82
CA LEU A 324 30.99 -15.42 42.17
C LEU A 324 32.23 -15.36 43.07
N GLN A 325 32.42 -14.24 43.78
CA GLN A 325 33.50 -14.08 44.75
C GLN A 325 33.35 -15.04 45.94
N GLN A 326 32.13 -15.20 46.47
CA GLN A 326 31.86 -16.18 47.54
C GLN A 326 32.14 -17.61 47.09
N ALA A 327 31.82 -17.95 45.84
CA ALA A 327 32.15 -19.26 45.28
C ALA A 327 33.67 -19.45 45.18
N ALA A 328 34.41 -18.47 44.66
CA ALA A 328 35.87 -18.51 44.58
C ALA A 328 36.53 -18.70 45.97
N ASP A 329 36.06 -17.97 46.98
CA ASP A 329 36.60 -18.05 48.34
C ASP A 329 36.27 -19.39 49.02
N ALA A 330 35.06 -19.93 48.82
CA ALA A 330 34.67 -21.23 49.35
C ALA A 330 35.51 -22.37 48.74
N ILE A 331 35.78 -22.30 47.42
CA ILE A 331 36.66 -23.26 46.73
C ILE A 331 38.08 -23.21 47.32
N ARG A 332 38.64 -22.02 47.55
CA ARG A 332 39.98 -21.86 48.16
C ARG A 332 40.07 -22.38 49.59
N ASN A 333 38.98 -22.25 50.34
CA ASN A 333 38.89 -22.76 51.71
C ASN A 333 38.62 -24.27 51.77
N GLY A 334 38.42 -24.93 50.62
CA GLY A 334 38.10 -26.35 50.52
C GLY A 334 36.67 -26.72 50.93
N ASP A 335 35.77 -25.73 51.07
CA ASP A 335 34.36 -25.95 51.40
C ASP A 335 33.54 -26.07 50.12
N LEU A 336 33.54 -27.27 49.53
CA LEU A 336 32.83 -27.56 48.28
C LEU A 336 31.31 -27.40 48.42
N ALA A 337 30.75 -27.63 49.61
CA ALA A 337 29.31 -27.46 49.85
C ALA A 337 28.92 -25.97 49.82
N ALA A 338 29.70 -25.12 50.48
CA ALA A 338 29.50 -23.67 50.41
C ALA A 338 29.75 -23.13 48.99
N ALA A 339 30.74 -23.67 48.28
CA ALA A 339 31.03 -23.30 46.90
C ALA A 339 29.87 -23.63 45.96
N GLN A 340 29.29 -24.83 46.07
CA GLN A 340 28.13 -25.23 45.26
C GLN A 340 26.92 -24.32 45.50
N GLN A 341 26.67 -23.96 46.77
CA GLN A 341 25.58 -23.04 47.12
C GLN A 341 25.82 -21.63 46.56
N ALA A 342 27.06 -21.14 46.61
CA ALA A 342 27.42 -19.84 46.05
C ALA A 342 27.33 -19.84 44.52
N LEU A 343 27.71 -20.93 43.85
CA LEU A 343 27.52 -21.11 42.41
C LEU A 343 26.03 -21.15 42.02
N ALA A 344 25.18 -21.84 42.79
CA ALA A 344 23.74 -21.85 42.56
C ALA A 344 23.09 -20.46 42.75
N ASN A 345 23.61 -19.67 43.70
CA ASN A 345 23.19 -18.27 43.83
C ASN A 345 23.69 -17.43 42.64
N ALA A 346 24.93 -17.62 42.21
CA ALA A 346 25.50 -16.92 41.06
C ALA A 346 24.76 -17.25 39.76
N SER A 347 24.42 -18.51 39.51
CA SER A 347 23.63 -18.93 38.36
C SER A 347 22.24 -18.30 38.37
N GLN A 348 21.56 -18.25 39.52
CA GLN A 348 20.26 -17.59 39.61
C GLN A 348 20.37 -16.08 39.31
N GLN A 349 21.39 -15.40 39.84
CA GLN A 349 21.61 -13.97 39.55
C GLN A 349 21.98 -13.74 38.08
N MET A 350 22.80 -14.63 37.50
CA MET A 350 23.16 -14.59 36.09
C MET A 350 21.96 -14.84 35.18
N ALA A 351 21.09 -15.81 35.52
CA ALA A 351 19.86 -16.07 34.77
C ALA A 351 18.91 -14.87 34.82
N ASN A 352 18.71 -14.27 36.00
CA ASN A 352 17.88 -13.07 36.15
C ASN A 352 18.44 -11.88 35.35
N ALA A 353 19.75 -11.65 35.42
CA ALA A 353 20.42 -10.61 34.64
C ALA A 353 20.33 -10.87 33.13
N GLY A 354 20.54 -12.12 32.73
CA GLY A 354 20.40 -12.58 31.36
C GLY A 354 19.00 -12.36 30.80
N GLN A 355 17.97 -12.71 31.55
CA GLN A 355 16.57 -12.46 31.18
C GLN A 355 16.27 -10.98 31.01
N GLN A 356 16.78 -10.11 31.89
CA GLN A 356 16.62 -8.66 31.75
C GLN A 356 17.33 -8.12 30.51
N VAL A 357 18.53 -8.63 30.21
CA VAL A 357 19.27 -8.29 28.99
C VAL A 357 18.51 -8.73 27.74
N THR A 358 18.02 -9.97 27.70
CA THR A 358 17.26 -10.49 26.56
C THR A 358 15.98 -9.69 26.34
N ALA A 359 15.26 -9.35 27.41
CA ALA A 359 14.06 -8.51 27.32
C ALA A 359 14.38 -7.12 26.75
N ALA A 360 15.42 -6.45 27.27
CA ALA A 360 15.85 -5.14 26.78
C ALA A 360 16.31 -5.17 25.31
N GLN A 361 17.07 -6.19 24.90
CA GLN A 361 17.50 -6.36 23.51
C GLN A 361 16.31 -6.62 22.57
N THR A 362 15.37 -7.44 23.00
CA THR A 362 14.13 -7.71 22.24
C THR A 362 13.30 -6.44 22.10
N ALA A 363 13.17 -5.67 23.18
CA ALA A 363 12.48 -4.38 23.17
C ALA A 363 13.13 -3.38 22.21
N SER A 364 14.47 -3.25 22.27
CA SER A 364 15.25 -2.37 21.39
C SER A 364 15.13 -2.77 19.91
N GLN A 365 15.20 -4.07 19.62
CA GLN A 365 15.02 -4.59 18.27
C GLN A 365 13.61 -4.31 17.74
N ALA A 366 12.58 -4.57 18.55
CA ALA A 366 11.20 -4.27 18.20
C ALA A 366 10.98 -2.76 18.00
N ALA A 367 11.53 -1.91 18.88
CA ALA A 367 11.47 -0.45 18.76
C ALA A 367 12.11 0.04 17.44
N SER A 368 13.28 -0.49 17.08
CA SER A 368 13.96 -0.18 15.81
C SER A 368 13.14 -0.59 14.59
N GLN A 369 12.47 -1.75 14.66
CA GLN A 369 11.55 -2.20 13.61
C GLN A 369 10.34 -1.26 13.49
N MET A 370 9.76 -0.80 14.60
CA MET A 370 8.66 0.18 14.58
C MET A 370 9.09 1.50 13.94
N GLN A 371 10.28 2.00 14.29
CA GLN A 371 10.81 3.24 13.70
C GLN A 371 11.08 3.09 12.19
N THR A 372 11.60 1.94 11.78
CA THR A 372 11.79 1.61 10.36
C THR A 372 10.45 1.53 9.63
N GLY A 373 9.45 0.90 10.25
CA GLY A 373 8.08 0.81 9.74
C GLY A 373 7.42 2.17 9.55
N ALA A 374 7.59 3.09 10.51
CA ALA A 374 7.14 4.47 10.41
C ALA A 374 7.79 5.18 9.20
N GLY A 375 9.09 4.97 8.97
CA GLY A 375 9.79 5.48 7.79
C GLY A 375 9.25 4.90 6.47
N GLN A 376 8.95 3.60 6.43
CA GLN A 376 8.37 2.95 5.25
C GLN A 376 6.95 3.47 4.93
N LEU A 377 6.13 3.73 5.96
CA LEU A 377 4.81 4.35 5.79
C LEU A 377 4.92 5.76 5.21
N LEU A 378 5.83 6.59 5.72
CA LEU A 378 6.07 7.92 5.19
C LEU A 378 6.51 7.89 3.72
N ALA A 379 7.35 6.92 3.34
CA ALA A 379 7.74 6.69 1.96
C ALA A 379 6.53 6.29 1.07
N ALA A 380 5.66 5.41 1.56
CA ALA A 380 4.43 5.01 0.86
C ALA A 380 3.43 6.16 0.69
N GLY A 381 3.37 7.09 1.65
CA GLY A 381 2.54 8.30 1.62
C GLY A 381 2.97 9.36 0.60
N GLY A 382 4.10 9.16 -0.09
CA GLY A 382 4.67 10.14 -0.99
C GLY A 382 5.52 11.20 -0.29
N GLY A 383 6.01 10.89 0.92
CA GLY A 383 7.09 11.62 1.56
C GLY A 383 8.29 11.67 0.62
N ASN A 384 8.58 12.88 0.12
CA ASN A 384 9.66 13.13 -0.81
C ASN A 384 11.01 13.04 -0.06
N GLN A 385 11.50 11.81 0.15
CA GLN A 385 12.93 11.58 0.26
C GLN A 385 13.50 11.65 -1.16
N SER A 386 13.90 12.85 -1.54
CA SER A 386 14.54 13.16 -2.81
C SER A 386 15.77 12.27 -3.05
N THR A 387 15.88 11.73 -4.27
CA THR A 387 17.14 11.46 -4.99
C THR A 387 18.29 10.82 -4.20
N GLN A 388 18.36 9.47 -4.15
CA GLN A 388 19.63 8.73 -4.25
C GLN A 388 19.43 7.23 -4.54
N ALA A 389 18.91 6.88 -5.72
CA ALA A 389 19.01 5.49 -6.22
C ALA A 389 18.82 5.44 -7.73
N ASN A 390 19.70 6.10 -8.48
CA ASN A 390 19.98 5.70 -9.86
C ASN A 390 21.47 5.90 -10.15
N GLY A 391 22.25 4.95 -9.66
CA GLY A 391 23.67 4.77 -9.95
C GLY A 391 23.89 3.30 -10.28
N GLN A 392 23.23 2.80 -11.32
CA GLN A 392 23.52 1.51 -11.92
C GLN A 392 24.82 1.66 -12.72
N GLY A 393 25.95 1.64 -12.01
CA GLY A 393 27.30 1.66 -12.55
C GLY A 393 27.86 0.25 -12.62
N GLN A 394 27.87 -0.28 -13.84
CA GLN A 394 28.84 -1.19 -14.42
C GLN A 394 29.89 -1.81 -13.47
N GLN A 395 29.85 -3.15 -13.37
CA GLN A 395 31.00 -3.96 -12.96
C GLN A 395 32.25 -3.55 -13.77
N GLY A 396 33.23 -2.99 -13.06
CA GLY A 396 34.59 -2.75 -13.52
C GLY A 396 35.55 -3.32 -12.49
N ASP A 397 36.15 -4.45 -12.83
CA ASP A 397 37.24 -5.11 -12.11
C ASP A 397 38.46 -4.18 -12.01
N GLY A 398 39.01 -3.99 -10.81
CA GLY A 398 40.01 -2.96 -10.54
C GLY A 398 40.52 -2.98 -9.11
N SER A 399 41.41 -3.93 -8.84
CA SER A 399 42.28 -4.04 -7.66
C SER A 399 42.95 -2.73 -7.22
N GLY A 400 42.94 -2.43 -5.91
CA GLY A 400 43.93 -1.52 -5.31
C GLY A 400 43.53 -0.83 -4.00
N GLY A 401 43.97 -1.39 -2.86
CA GLY A 401 44.68 -0.66 -1.80
C GLY A 401 43.97 0.39 -0.93
N GLN A 402 43.73 0.00 0.33
CA GLN A 402 44.20 0.68 1.56
C GLN A 402 43.53 1.99 2.06
N ASN A 403 42.85 1.82 3.20
CA ASN A 403 42.93 2.60 4.46
C ASN A 403 42.30 4.01 4.54
N GLY A 404 41.60 4.26 5.66
CA GLY A 404 41.30 5.60 6.17
C GLY A 404 39.87 5.79 6.64
N GLY A 405 39.58 5.50 7.90
CA GLY A 405 38.34 5.94 8.55
C GLY A 405 38.33 7.45 8.82
N ALA A 406 37.12 8.03 8.86
CA ALA A 406 36.70 9.04 9.83
C ALA A 406 35.30 9.55 9.47
N ALA A 407 34.45 9.64 10.50
CA ALA A 407 33.18 10.33 10.50
C ALA A 407 33.36 11.81 10.13
N GLY A 408 32.42 12.34 9.33
CA GLY A 408 32.37 13.75 8.93
C GLY A 408 30.98 14.32 9.19
N SER A 409 30.82 14.95 10.35
CA SER A 409 29.73 15.86 10.70
C SER A 409 29.87 17.16 9.90
N GLY A 410 28.87 17.46 9.06
CA GLY A 410 28.82 18.67 8.26
C GLY A 410 28.25 19.85 9.05
N ALA A 411 29.13 20.66 9.64
CA ALA A 411 28.84 22.03 10.06
C ALA A 411 29.23 23.00 8.93
N GLY A 412 28.33 23.92 8.59
CA GLY A 412 28.55 24.91 7.55
C GLY A 412 29.47 26.05 7.98
N SER A 413 30.12 26.67 6.98
CA SER A 413 30.31 28.12 6.81
C SER A 413 31.08 28.36 5.51
N GLY A 414 30.60 29.31 4.71
CA GLY A 414 31.20 29.68 3.43
C GLY A 414 32.42 30.59 3.59
N ASP A 415 33.28 30.55 2.58
CA ASP A 415 34.01 31.72 2.09
C ASP A 415 34.45 31.50 0.63
N SER A 416 34.65 32.61 -0.06
CA SER A 416 34.70 32.85 -1.51
C SER A 416 35.96 32.30 -2.19
N PRO A 417 35.98 32.29 -3.54
CA PRO A 417 37.17 32.81 -4.21
C PRO A 417 36.88 33.87 -5.28
N ASP A 418 37.63 34.94 -5.12
CA ASP A 418 37.89 36.07 -5.99
C ASP A 418 38.54 35.64 -7.32
N SER A 419 37.99 36.09 -8.47
CA SER A 419 38.73 36.41 -9.70
C SER A 419 37.81 37.06 -10.76
N PRO A 420 38.29 38.04 -11.54
CA PRO A 420 37.44 39.03 -12.19
C PRO A 420 37.15 38.69 -13.65
N GLN A 421 35.90 38.84 -14.08
CA GLN A 421 35.59 38.93 -15.51
C GLN A 421 34.66 40.10 -15.82
N GLN A 422 35.11 40.84 -16.82
CA GLN A 422 34.77 42.15 -17.29
C GLN A 422 33.46 42.19 -18.10
N GLY A 423 32.58 43.13 -17.73
CA GLY A 423 31.70 43.88 -18.66
C GLY A 423 30.34 43.27 -19.03
N ASP A 424 29.25 43.84 -18.50
CA ASP A 424 28.26 44.59 -19.30
C ASP A 424 27.24 45.32 -18.39
N GLU A 425 26.60 46.32 -18.99
CA GLU A 425 26.12 47.57 -18.38
C GLU A 425 24.92 47.51 -17.42
N ALA A 426 24.90 48.52 -16.55
CA ALA A 426 23.95 48.75 -15.48
C ALA A 426 22.57 49.25 -15.96
N GLY A 427 21.51 48.55 -15.56
CA GLY A 427 20.16 49.09 -15.46
C GLY A 427 19.94 49.67 -14.05
N SER A 428 19.92 50.98 -13.96
CA SER A 428 19.70 51.75 -12.73
C SER A 428 18.22 51.76 -12.30
N SER A 429 17.91 51.13 -11.16
CA SER A 429 16.73 51.43 -10.32
C SER A 429 16.94 50.87 -8.91
N PRO A 430 17.12 51.70 -7.87
CA PRO A 430 17.10 51.23 -6.48
C PRO A 430 15.65 50.94 -6.05
N ILE A 431 15.42 49.77 -5.48
CA ILE A 431 14.20 49.50 -4.70
C ILE A 431 14.43 50.11 -3.31
N GLU A 432 13.54 51.02 -2.89
CA GLU A 432 13.56 51.58 -1.54
C GLU A 432 13.25 50.49 -0.50
N GLN A 433 14.23 50.15 0.35
CA GLN A 433 14.01 49.44 1.60
C GLN A 433 13.79 50.47 2.71
N ASN A 434 12.53 50.80 2.95
CA ASN A 434 12.13 51.52 4.16
C ASN A 434 11.94 50.50 5.29
N ASN A 435 12.99 50.24 6.06
CA ASN A 435 12.90 49.57 7.37
C ASN A 435 14.01 50.11 8.27
N GLY A 436 13.68 51.17 9.03
CA GLY A 436 14.48 51.62 10.17
C GLY A 436 14.28 50.69 11.37
N ALA A 437 15.30 50.65 12.23
CA ALA A 437 15.32 49.79 13.41
C ALA A 437 14.30 50.22 14.47
N GLY A 438 13.44 49.28 14.87
CA GLY A 438 12.59 49.39 16.05
C GLY A 438 11.10 49.49 15.73
N ASP A 439 10.49 48.35 15.41
CA ASP A 439 9.12 48.07 15.84
C ASP A 439 8.90 46.55 15.92
N GLY A 440 8.43 46.09 17.07
CA GLY A 440 8.13 44.68 17.30
C GLY A 440 6.84 44.34 16.58
N GLY A 441 6.95 43.54 15.52
CA GLY A 441 5.81 43.11 14.71
C GLY A 441 4.86 42.17 15.47
N GLU A 442 4.03 42.73 16.35
CA GLU A 442 2.73 42.15 16.69
C GLU A 442 1.67 42.79 15.76
N SER A 443 1.38 42.11 14.65
CA SER A 443 0.18 42.41 13.87
C SER A 443 -1.01 41.66 14.47
N ALA A 444 -2.01 42.41 14.95
CA ALA A 444 -3.25 41.88 15.50
C ALA A 444 -3.99 40.99 14.49
N TYR A 445 -4.41 39.80 14.93
CA TYR A 445 -5.20 38.86 14.14
C TYR A 445 -6.60 39.44 13.84
N GLU A 446 -6.96 39.43 12.57
CA GLU A 446 -8.30 39.77 12.08
C GLU A 446 -9.29 38.64 12.42
N GLN A 447 -10.33 38.95 13.21
CA GLN A 447 -11.36 37.98 13.61
C GLN A 447 -12.25 37.62 12.41
N ILE A 448 -12.13 36.40 11.91
CA ILE A 448 -13.00 35.85 10.87
C ILE A 448 -14.14 35.04 11.52
N TYR A 449 -15.35 35.60 11.42
CA TYR A 449 -16.68 34.96 11.43
C TYR A 449 -17.28 34.48 12.77
N ALA A 450 -18.34 35.19 13.22
CA ALA A 450 -19.34 34.70 14.16
C ALA A 450 -20.61 34.27 13.40
N PRO A 451 -21.15 33.06 13.60
CA PRO A 451 -22.43 32.69 13.00
C PRO A 451 -23.58 33.42 13.70
N SER A 452 -24.27 34.27 12.95
CA SER A 452 -25.53 34.91 13.35
C SER A 452 -26.63 33.85 13.48
N LEU A 453 -27.18 33.69 14.70
CA LEU A 453 -28.48 33.06 14.89
C LEU A 453 -29.58 33.95 14.30
N LEU A 454 -30.27 33.43 13.28
CA LEU A 454 -31.53 33.98 12.78
C LEU A 454 -32.68 33.22 13.44
N GLY A 455 -33.52 33.93 14.19
CA GLY A 455 -34.89 33.52 14.48
C GLY A 455 -35.26 33.42 15.95
N GLY A 456 -35.56 34.56 16.57
CA GLY A 456 -36.38 34.64 17.77
C GLY A 456 -37.82 35.07 17.45
N GLU A 457 -38.76 34.49 18.20
CA GLU A 457 -40.07 35.03 18.61
C GLU A 457 -41.21 35.18 17.59
N ASN A 458 -42.19 34.28 17.72
CA ASN A 458 -43.58 34.58 18.09
C ASN A 458 -43.95 33.51 19.14
N GLY A 459 -44.53 33.81 20.30
CA GLY A 459 -45.86 34.38 20.47
C GLY A 459 -46.78 33.29 21.01
#